data_AF-A0A920RQZ5-F1
#
_entry.id   AF-A0A920RQZ5-F1
#
_cell.length_a   1.000
_cell.length_b   1.000
_cell.length_c   1.000
_cell.angle_alpha   90.00
_cell.angle_beta   90.00
_cell.angle_gamma   90.00
#
_symmetry.space_group_name_H-M   'P 1'
#
loop_
_entity.id
_entity.type
_entity.pdbx_description
1 polymer ?
#
loop_
_entity_poly.entity_id
_entity_poly.type
_entity_poly.pdbx_seq_one_letter_code
_entity_poly.pdbx_strand_id
1 'polypeptide(L)'
;MPRICRLESQEAGFIEALVQEMQQKYRIDSRRVVLHSYSDGCRFSFHLAFKYRSLFRGVAASSEPLRLAPPENRPDLRLQFFLSCGDKDNLHRLVQRTRTRLAAMKFPVVLTTVPGEGHSYPPIPVLDAIARWIDMLDRI
;
A
#
# COMPACT_ATOMS: atom_id res chain seq x y z
N MET A 1 3.51 19.69 -20.26
CA MET A 1 3.73 19.35 -18.84
C MET A 1 2.55 18.52 -18.36
N PRO A 2 2.73 17.25 -17.96
CA PRO A 2 1.61 16.47 -17.44
C PRO A 2 1.24 17.00 -16.06
N ARG A 3 -0.05 17.28 -15.85
CA ARG A 3 -0.61 17.68 -14.56
C ARG A 3 -0.37 16.55 -13.56
N ILE A 4 0.34 16.85 -12.48
CA ILE A 4 0.44 15.98 -11.32
C ILE A 4 -1.00 15.72 -10.85
N CYS A 5 -1.44 14.47 -10.93
CA CYS A 5 -2.76 14.01 -10.51
C CYS A 5 -2.96 14.37 -9.03
N ARG A 6 -3.60 15.50 -8.77
CA ARG A 6 -4.02 15.94 -7.45
C ARG A 6 -5.32 15.20 -7.19
N LEU A 7 -5.23 13.92 -6.83
CA LEU A 7 -6.42 13.06 -6.71
C LEU A 7 -7.41 13.71 -5.75
N GLU A 8 -8.55 14.13 -6.29
CA GLU A 8 -9.53 14.91 -5.56
C GLU A 8 -10.30 13.98 -4.61
N SER A 9 -10.81 14.54 -3.52
CA SER A 9 -11.62 13.81 -2.52
C SER A 9 -12.79 13.02 -3.12
N GLN A 10 -13.26 13.38 -4.32
CA GLN A 10 -14.29 12.68 -5.09
C GLN A 10 -13.84 11.31 -5.60
N GLU A 11 -12.61 11.18 -6.11
CA GLU A 11 -12.09 9.91 -6.63
C GLU A 11 -11.97 8.87 -5.51
N ALA A 12 -11.67 9.32 -4.29
CA ALA A 12 -11.60 8.45 -3.13
C ALA A 12 -12.98 7.84 -2.79
N GLY A 13 -14.05 8.63 -2.85
CA GLY A 13 -15.42 8.13 -2.63
C GLY A 13 -15.92 7.21 -3.74
N PHE A 14 -15.50 7.48 -4.98
CA PHE A 14 -15.79 6.58 -6.11
C PHE A 14 -15.17 5.19 -5.91
N ILE A 15 -13.90 5.11 -5.48
CA ILE A 15 -13.24 3.82 -5.23
C ILE A 15 -13.91 3.06 -4.08
N GLU A 16 -14.32 3.74 -3.02
CA GLU A 16 -15.11 3.11 -1.94
C GLU A 16 -16.39 2.47 -2.47
N ALA A 17 -17.19 3.21 -3.23
CA ALA A 17 -18.44 2.71 -3.81
C ALA A 17 -18.18 1.53 -4.76
N LEU A 18 -17.13 1.60 -5.58
CA LEU A 18 -16.75 0.53 -6.49
C LEU A 18 -16.33 -0.74 -5.74
N VAL A 19 -15.54 -0.63 -4.68
CA VAL A 19 -15.16 -1.81 -3.87
C VAL A 19 -16.41 -2.45 -3.25
N GLN A 20 -17.31 -1.64 -2.71
CA GLN A 20 -18.57 -2.15 -2.14
C GLN A 20 -19.45 -2.83 -3.19
N GLU A 21 -19.58 -2.27 -4.39
CA GLU A 21 -20.32 -2.89 -5.49
C GLU A 21 -19.69 -4.23 -5.89
N MET A 22 -18.36 -4.28 -5.99
CA MET A 22 -17.64 -5.52 -6.32
C MET A 22 -17.83 -6.60 -5.24
N GLN A 23 -17.86 -6.21 -3.96
CA GLN A 23 -18.15 -7.11 -2.84
C GLN A 23 -19.61 -7.62 -2.83
N GLN A 24 -20.55 -6.85 -3.37
CA GLN A 24 -21.94 -7.29 -3.52
C GLN A 24 -22.09 -8.23 -4.71
N LYS A 25 -21.41 -7.92 -5.82
CA LYS A 25 -21.50 -8.66 -7.08
C LYS A 25 -20.74 -9.98 -7.03
N TYR A 26 -19.58 -9.99 -6.39
CA TYR A 26 -18.70 -11.14 -6.25
C TYR A 26 -18.56 -11.51 -4.78
N ARG A 27 -18.46 -12.82 -4.47
CA ARG A 27 -18.23 -13.30 -3.10
C ARG A 27 -16.78 -13.02 -2.66
N ILE A 28 -16.45 -11.75 -2.47
CA ILE A 28 -15.15 -11.27 -2.02
C ILE A 28 -15.19 -11.18 -0.49
N ASP A 29 -14.22 -11.83 0.17
CA ASP A 29 -14.02 -11.65 1.60
C ASP A 29 -13.50 -10.23 1.87
N SER A 30 -14.27 -9.43 2.62
CA SER A 30 -13.92 -8.06 2.98
C SER A 30 -12.63 -7.97 3.81
N ARG A 31 -12.21 -9.07 4.46
CA ARG A 31 -10.97 -9.14 5.21
C ARG A 31 -9.73 -9.31 4.33
N ARG A 32 -9.90 -9.61 3.04
CA ARG A 32 -8.83 -9.91 2.07
C ARG A 32 -8.63 -8.86 1.00
N VAL A 33 -9.22 -7.67 1.17
CA VAL A 33 -9.05 -6.57 0.20
C VAL A 33 -7.77 -5.79 0.49
N VAL A 34 -6.89 -5.71 -0.50
CA VAL A 34 -5.55 -5.11 -0.40
C VAL A 34 -5.32 -4.17 -1.58
N LEU A 35 -4.65 -3.05 -1.32
CA LEU A 35 -4.24 -2.11 -2.36
C LEU A 35 -2.83 -2.45 -2.84
N HIS A 36 -2.69 -2.85 -4.10
CA HIS A 36 -1.39 -2.97 -4.76
C HIS A 36 -1.13 -1.78 -5.67
N SER A 37 0.07 -1.21 -5.59
CA SER A 37 0.43 0.01 -6.30
C SER A 37 1.92 0.12 -6.59
N TYR A 38 2.23 0.91 -7.62
CA TYR A 38 3.59 1.17 -8.08
C TYR A 38 3.78 2.66 -8.38
N SER A 39 4.96 3.19 -8.05
CA SER A 39 5.38 4.57 -8.31
C SER A 39 4.37 5.57 -7.74
N ASP A 40 4.07 6.66 -8.46
CA ASP A 40 3.18 7.73 -8.02
C ASP A 40 1.78 7.23 -7.54
N GLY A 41 1.30 6.11 -8.07
CA GLY A 41 0.03 5.49 -7.66
C GLY A 41 -0.01 5.09 -6.19
N CYS A 42 1.15 4.83 -5.58
CA CYS A 42 1.24 4.50 -4.15
C CYS A 42 0.76 5.64 -3.26
N ARG A 43 0.92 6.90 -3.71
CA ARG A 43 0.45 8.07 -2.94
C ARG A 43 -1.05 8.02 -2.73
N PHE A 44 -1.78 7.60 -3.76
CA PHE A 44 -3.22 7.42 -3.69
C PHE A 44 -3.60 6.23 -2.82
N SER A 45 -2.93 5.10 -2.99
CA SER A 45 -3.19 3.89 -2.19
C SER A 45 -2.98 4.13 -0.70
N PHE A 46 -1.94 4.89 -0.31
CA PHE A 46 -1.77 5.32 1.07
C PHE A 46 -2.93 6.19 1.54
N HIS A 47 -3.33 7.20 0.77
CA HIS A 47 -4.45 8.07 1.13
C HIS A 47 -5.75 7.29 1.33
N LEU A 48 -6.08 6.40 0.38
CA LEU A 48 -7.25 5.53 0.44
C LEU A 48 -7.22 4.62 1.67
N ALA A 49 -6.10 3.95 1.93
CA ALA A 49 -5.99 3.02 3.05
C ALA A 49 -6.17 3.70 4.41
N PHE A 50 -5.70 4.94 4.56
CA PHE A 50 -5.90 5.69 5.79
C PHE A 50 -7.31 6.26 5.92
N LYS A 51 -7.92 6.71 4.82
CA LYS A 51 -9.29 7.24 4.80
C LYS A 51 -10.35 6.16 5.02
N TYR A 52 -10.20 5.02 4.33
CA TYR A 52 -11.16 3.91 4.30
C TYR A 52 -10.58 2.66 4.94
N ARG A 53 -10.13 2.82 6.18
CA ARG A 53 -9.37 1.81 6.91
C ARG A 53 -10.16 0.52 7.22
N SER A 54 -11.49 0.59 7.20
CA SER A 54 -12.37 -0.58 7.34
C SER A 54 -12.45 -1.41 6.06
N LEU A 55 -12.16 -0.84 4.89
CA LEU A 55 -12.24 -1.51 3.60
C LEU A 55 -10.95 -2.23 3.21
N PHE A 56 -9.80 -1.69 3.61
CA PHE A 56 -8.50 -2.20 3.17
C PHE A 56 -7.71 -2.79 4.33
N ARG A 57 -7.25 -4.02 4.15
CA ARG A 57 -6.46 -4.73 5.16
C ARG A 57 -4.97 -4.50 5.05
N GLY A 58 -4.52 -4.16 3.85
CA GLY A 58 -3.13 -3.86 3.60
C GLY A 58 -2.89 -3.01 2.37
N VAL A 59 -1.67 -2.46 2.32
CA VAL A 59 -1.14 -1.76 1.15
C VAL A 59 0.19 -2.39 0.76
N ALA A 60 0.25 -2.91 -0.46
CA ALA A 60 1.50 -3.22 -1.16
C ALA A 60 1.91 -2.02 -2.03
N ALA A 61 2.93 -1.29 -1.59
CA ALA A 61 3.43 -0.09 -2.26
C ALA A 61 4.86 -0.31 -2.76
N SER A 62 5.09 -0.01 -4.02
CA SER A 62 6.36 -0.28 -4.69
C SER A 62 6.98 0.99 -5.25
N SER A 63 8.24 1.22 -4.87
CA SER A 63 9.10 2.30 -5.39
C SER A 63 8.60 3.72 -5.10
N GLU A 64 7.79 3.94 -4.05
CA GLU A 64 7.38 5.29 -3.65
C GLU A 64 7.26 5.42 -2.11
N PRO A 65 7.82 6.47 -1.51
CA PRO A 65 7.71 6.72 -0.07
C PRO A 65 6.35 7.28 0.34
N LEU A 66 5.99 7.05 1.61
CA LEU A 66 4.88 7.72 2.26
C LEU A 66 5.25 9.18 2.56
N ARG A 67 4.62 10.11 1.84
CA ARG A 67 4.84 11.56 2.00
C ARG A 67 3.83 12.26 2.93
N LEU A 68 2.67 11.65 3.12
CA LEU A 68 1.64 12.16 4.04
C LEU A 68 1.97 11.76 5.49
N ALA A 69 1.40 12.48 6.46
CA ALA A 69 1.46 12.08 7.85
C ALA A 69 0.45 10.96 8.10
N PRO A 70 0.88 9.72 8.37
CA PRO A 70 -0.07 8.66 8.68
C PRO A 70 -0.83 9.03 9.97
N PRO A 71 -2.13 8.72 10.05
CA PRO A 71 -2.90 8.84 11.28
C PRO A 71 -2.38 7.86 12.34
N GLU A 72 -2.83 8.05 13.57
CA GLU A 72 -2.52 7.13 14.66
C GLU A 72 -2.96 5.69 14.32
N ASN A 73 -2.14 4.72 14.74
CA ASN A 73 -2.44 3.32 14.49
C ASN A 73 -3.57 2.86 15.43
N ARG A 74 -4.65 2.35 14.83
CA ARG A 74 -5.85 1.86 15.49
C ARG A 74 -5.88 0.33 15.43
N PRO A 75 -5.65 -0.40 16.54
CA PRO A 75 -5.63 -1.87 16.54
C PRO A 75 -6.99 -2.50 16.17
N ASP A 76 -8.10 -1.79 16.42
CA ASP A 76 -9.45 -2.17 15.99
C ASP A 76 -9.60 -2.17 14.47
N LEU A 77 -8.89 -1.27 13.79
CA LEU A 77 -8.84 -1.15 12.34
C LEU A 77 -7.44 -1.52 11.84
N ARG A 78 -7.06 -2.80 11.96
CA ARG A 78 -5.68 -3.22 11.56
C ARG A 78 -5.42 -2.91 10.08
N LEU A 79 -4.28 -2.28 9.82
CA LEU A 79 -3.78 -1.95 8.48
C LEU A 79 -2.30 -2.34 8.42
N GLN A 80 -1.93 -3.12 7.41
CA GLN A 80 -0.57 -3.64 7.24
C GLN A 80 0.09 -3.10 5.97
N PHE A 81 1.41 -3.04 5.94
CA PHE A 81 2.15 -2.51 4.80
C PHE A 81 3.19 -3.50 4.28
N PHE A 82 3.20 -3.68 2.97
CA PHE A 82 4.30 -4.30 2.26
C PHE A 82 4.93 -3.23 1.38
N LEU A 83 6.20 -2.93 1.61
CA LEU A 83 6.97 -1.98 0.83
C LEU A 83 7.97 -2.75 -0.03
N SER A 84 8.15 -2.33 -1.28
CA SER A 84 9.25 -2.80 -2.11
C SER A 84 9.96 -1.65 -2.81
N CYS A 85 11.26 -1.76 -3.02
CA CYS A 85 12.03 -0.74 -3.74
C CYS A 85 13.40 -1.32 -4.18
N GLY A 86 13.88 -0.93 -5.36
CA GLY A 86 15.24 -1.23 -5.80
C GLY A 86 16.29 -0.51 -4.95
N ASP A 87 17.48 -1.11 -4.77
CA ASP A 87 18.58 -0.50 -4.02
C ASP A 87 19.27 0.67 -4.75
N LYS A 88 19.13 0.72 -6.08
CA LYS A 88 19.61 1.82 -6.94
C LYS A 88 18.54 2.86 -7.24
N ASP A 89 17.33 2.71 -6.70
CA ASP A 89 16.29 3.74 -6.82
C ASP A 89 16.70 4.99 -6.02
N ASN A 90 16.59 6.17 -6.63
CA ASN A 90 16.81 7.46 -5.98
C ASN A 90 15.91 7.67 -4.75
N LEU A 91 14.74 7.01 -4.71
CA LEU A 91 13.79 7.06 -3.61
C LEU A 91 14.04 6.00 -2.53
N HIS A 92 15.00 5.08 -2.71
CA HIS A 92 15.25 3.96 -1.80
C HIS A 92 15.41 4.38 -0.34
N ARG A 93 16.24 5.40 -0.08
CA ARG A 93 16.44 5.94 1.28
C ARG A 93 15.15 6.51 1.89
N LEU A 94 14.27 7.11 1.07
CA LEU A 94 12.99 7.63 1.53
C LEU A 94 12.01 6.49 1.84
N VAL A 95 11.99 5.43 1.05
CA VAL A 95 11.18 4.22 1.32
C VAL A 95 11.63 3.54 2.61
N GLN A 96 12.94 3.43 2.87
CA GLN A 96 13.46 2.94 4.15
C GLN A 96 12.98 3.80 5.33
N ARG A 97 12.99 5.13 5.18
CA ARG A 97 12.45 6.05 6.20
C ARG A 97 10.96 5.83 6.42
N THR A 98 10.19 5.59 5.35
CA THR A 98 8.76 5.23 5.45
C THR A 98 8.57 3.96 6.29
N ARG A 99 9.34 2.90 6.05
CA ARG A 99 9.30 1.68 6.87
C ARG A 99 9.54 1.99 8.34
N THR A 100 10.60 2.72 8.65
CA THR A 100 10.95 3.08 10.03
C THR A 100 9.88 3.93 10.70
N ARG A 101 9.30 4.89 9.98
CA ARG A 101 8.20 5.73 10.48
C ARG A 101 6.95 4.90 10.81
N LEU A 102 6.53 4.03 9.88
CA LEU A 102 5.37 3.16 10.09
C LEU A 102 5.59 2.20 11.26
N ALA A 103 6.77 1.60 11.37
CA ALA A 103 7.14 0.72 12.48
C ALA A 103 7.16 1.45 13.83
N ALA A 104 7.67 2.69 13.89
CA ALA A 104 7.66 3.51 15.10
C ALA A 104 6.22 3.78 15.58
N MET A 105 5.30 3.95 14.64
CA MET A 105 3.87 4.11 14.87
C MET A 105 3.12 2.78 15.05
N LYS A 106 3.85 1.68 15.25
CA LYS A 106 3.33 0.34 15.55
C LYS A 106 2.50 -0.29 14.43
N PHE A 107 2.61 0.21 13.20
CA PHE A 107 2.04 -0.46 12.04
C PHE A 107 2.87 -1.70 11.68
N PRO A 108 2.24 -2.85 11.42
CA PRO A 108 2.92 -3.98 10.80
C PRO A 108 3.41 -3.58 9.40
N VAL A 109 4.73 -3.63 9.20
CA VAL A 109 5.35 -3.23 7.93
C VAL A 109 6.52 -4.14 7.58
N VAL A 110 6.55 -4.61 6.33
CA VAL A 110 7.67 -5.34 5.73
C VAL A 110 8.26 -4.48 4.61
N LEU A 111 9.59 -4.52 4.45
CA LEU A 111 10.28 -3.89 3.33
C LEU A 111 11.13 -4.92 2.61
N THR A 112 10.89 -5.10 1.31
CA THR A 112 11.71 -5.93 0.42
C THR A 112 12.57 -5.02 -0.45
N THR A 113 13.89 -5.16 -0.38
CA THR A 113 14.82 -4.43 -1.25
C THR A 113 15.20 -5.31 -2.43
N VAL A 114 15.15 -4.77 -3.65
CA VAL A 114 15.49 -5.50 -4.88
C VAL A 114 16.91 -5.16 -5.29
N PRO A 115 17.88 -6.09 -5.19
CA PRO A 115 19.28 -5.80 -5.47
C PRO A 115 19.50 -5.47 -6.95
N GLY A 116 20.28 -4.43 -7.23
CA GLY A 116 20.68 -4.05 -8.57
C GLY A 116 19.64 -3.28 -9.37
N GLU A 117 18.41 -3.15 -8.87
CA GLU A 117 17.27 -2.53 -9.55
C GLU A 117 17.09 -1.06 -9.19
N GLY A 118 16.58 -0.29 -10.15
CA GLY A 118 16.27 1.13 -10.01
C GLY A 118 14.79 1.37 -9.70
N HIS A 119 14.24 2.43 -10.29
CA HIS A 119 12.82 2.76 -10.21
C HIS A 119 12.01 1.90 -11.19
N SER A 120 11.79 0.65 -10.82
CA SER A 120 11.17 -0.37 -11.69
C SER A 120 10.03 -1.09 -10.99
N TYR A 121 9.11 -1.63 -11.78
CA TYR A 121 8.00 -2.45 -11.26
C TYR A 121 8.56 -3.71 -10.57
N PRO A 122 7.96 -4.20 -9.48
CA PRO A 122 8.47 -5.36 -8.76
C PRO A 122 8.64 -6.59 -9.67
N PRO A 123 9.80 -7.26 -9.63
CA PRO A 123 10.00 -8.50 -10.37
C PRO A 123 9.19 -9.65 -9.74
N ILE A 124 9.03 -10.75 -10.48
CA ILE A 124 8.24 -11.93 -10.07
C ILE A 124 8.55 -12.39 -8.63
N PRO A 125 9.82 -12.51 -8.17
CA PRO A 125 10.08 -12.95 -6.79
C PRO A 125 9.48 -12.03 -5.71
N VAL A 126 9.37 -10.73 -6.00
CA VAL A 126 8.75 -9.76 -5.09
C VAL A 126 7.22 -9.84 -5.18
N LEU A 127 6.67 -10.06 -6.37
CA LEU A 127 5.23 -10.30 -6.53
C LEU A 127 4.79 -11.58 -5.80
N ASP A 128 5.59 -12.64 -5.85
CA ASP A 128 5.35 -13.86 -5.07
C ASP A 128 5.40 -13.58 -3.56
N ALA A 129 6.33 -12.73 -3.12
CA ALA A 129 6.40 -12.31 -1.72
C ALA A 129 5.16 -11.48 -1.31
N ILE A 130 4.65 -10.62 -2.19
CA ILE A 130 3.39 -9.88 -1.99
C ILE A 130 2.22 -10.87 -1.90
N ALA A 131 2.12 -11.84 -2.79
CA ALA A 131 1.06 -12.85 -2.77
C ALA A 131 1.06 -13.65 -1.46
N ARG A 132 2.23 -14.17 -1.04
CA ARG A 132 2.38 -14.84 0.26
C ARG A 132 2.03 -13.93 1.44
N TRP A 133 2.39 -12.65 1.36
CA TRP A 133 2.03 -11.69 2.39
C TRP A 133 0.52 -11.47 2.47
N ILE A 134 -0.17 -11.38 1.32
CA ILE A 134 -1.64 -11.30 1.26
C ILE A 134 -2.27 -12.53 1.92
N ASP A 135 -1.79 -13.74 1.61
CA ASP A 135 -2.30 -14.99 2.22
C ASP A 135 -2.09 -15.04 3.74
N MET A 136 -1.05 -14.36 4.25
CA MET A 136 -0.79 -14.27 5.69
C MET A 136 -1.70 -13.27 6.42
N LEU A 137 -2.38 -12.35 5.71
CA LEU A 137 -3.31 -11.40 6.33
C LEU A 137 -4.51 -12.08 7.00
N ASP A 138 -4.85 -13.28 6.55
CA ASP A 138 -5.97 -14.09 7.05
C ASP A 138 -5.70 -14.81 8.36
N ARG A 139 -4.43 -15.08 8.67
CA ARG A 139 -4.05 -15.97 9.79
C ARG A 139 -4.08 -15.31 11.16
N ILE A 140 -4.69 -14.13 11.30
CA ILE A 140 -4.67 -13.31 12.53
C ILE A 140 -6.05 -12.74 12.88
#